data_AF-A0A5S4T808-F1
#
_entry.id   AF-A0A5S4T808-F1
#
_cell.length_a   1.000
_cell.length_b   1.000
_cell.length_c   1.000
_cell.angle_alpha   90.00
_cell.angle_beta   90.00
_cell.angle_gamma   90.00
#
_symmetry.space_group_name_H-M   'P 1'
#
loop_
_entity.id
_entity.type
_entity.pdbx_description
1 polymer ?
#
loop_
_entity_poly.entity_id
_entity_poly.type
_entity_poly.pdbx_seq_one_letter_code
_entity_poly.pdbx_strand_id
1 'polypeptide(L)'
;LLERHPELVGDEARLYRYFKTKFSSYLKDVLRRQESQKRQFDKMAYEEIGDVAHAIPAGGLWLDDYVAYREVLVQVEEALSEADRKQFQALVRGERFKGRQALLRKVRPYFSGFDQG
;
A
#
# COMPACT_ATOMS: atom_id res chain seq x y z
N LEU A 1 -40.37 -13.95 1.51
CA LEU A 1 -41.44 -14.39 2.45
C LEU A 1 -42.81 -14.11 1.84
N LEU A 2 -43.13 -12.84 1.58
CA LEU A 2 -44.41 -12.43 1.00
C LEU A 2 -44.64 -12.92 -0.43
N GLU A 3 -43.59 -13.13 -1.22
CA GLU A 3 -43.69 -13.75 -2.56
C GLU A 3 -44.14 -15.22 -2.53
N ARG A 4 -43.83 -15.95 -1.45
CA ARG A 4 -44.18 -17.38 -1.29
C ARG A 4 -45.43 -17.60 -0.44
N HIS A 5 -45.80 -16.60 0.36
CA HIS A 5 -46.91 -16.62 1.31
C HIS A 5 -47.64 -15.26 1.28
N PRO A 6 -48.34 -14.93 0.18
CA PRO A 6 -49.05 -13.66 0.03
C PRO A 6 -50.20 -13.50 1.03
N GLU A 7 -50.74 -14.59 1.56
CA GLU A 7 -51.80 -14.61 2.58
C GLU A 7 -51.40 -13.91 3.89
N LEU A 8 -50.09 -13.78 4.15
CA LEU A 8 -49.57 -13.14 5.35
C LEU A 8 -49.73 -11.61 5.32
N VAL A 9 -50.03 -11.01 4.17
CA VAL A 9 -50.24 -9.55 4.06
C VAL A 9 -51.50 -9.11 4.80
N GLY A 10 -52.52 -9.97 4.88
CA GLY A 10 -53.78 -9.69 5.56
C GLY A 10 -53.84 -10.14 7.04
N ASP A 11 -52.86 -10.91 7.51
CA ASP A 11 -52.78 -11.41 8.89
C ASP A 11 -51.52 -10.86 9.57
N GLU A 12 -51.66 -9.65 10.10
CA GLU A 12 -50.59 -8.88 10.73
C GLU A 12 -49.96 -9.61 11.94
N ALA A 13 -50.77 -10.37 12.70
CA ALA A 13 -50.30 -11.12 13.85
C ALA A 13 -49.37 -12.28 13.45
N ARG A 14 -49.74 -13.02 12.40
CA ARG A 14 -48.87 -14.07 11.84
C ARG A 14 -47.63 -13.48 11.19
N LEU A 15 -47.78 -12.40 10.42
CA LEU A 15 -46.66 -11.72 9.78
C LEU A 15 -45.63 -11.24 10.81
N TYR A 16 -46.10 -10.64 11.91
CA TYR A 16 -45.24 -10.18 13.00
C TYR A 16 -44.48 -11.35 13.65
N ARG A 17 -45.15 -12.48 13.92
CA ARG A 17 -44.50 -13.68 14.50
C ARG A 17 -43.44 -14.25 13.56
N TYR A 18 -43.73 -14.33 12.26
CA TYR A 18 -42.76 -14.77 11.25
C TYR A 18 -41.58 -13.81 11.14
N PHE A 19 -41.86 -12.51 11.08
CA PHE A 19 -40.83 -11.47 11.01
C PHE A 19 -39.93 -11.53 12.25
N LYS A 20 -40.50 -11.51 13.46
CA LYS A 20 -39.75 -11.61 14.72
C LYS A 20 -38.83 -12.82 14.73
N THR A 21 -39.33 -13.97 14.28
CA THR A 21 -38.56 -15.22 14.28
C THR A 21 -37.43 -15.17 13.25
N LYS A 22 -37.74 -14.84 11.98
CA LYS A 22 -36.74 -14.81 10.91
C LYS A 22 -35.70 -13.72 11.13
N PHE A 23 -36.10 -12.56 11.61
CA PHE A 23 -35.20 -11.45 11.93
C PHE A 23 -34.29 -11.80 13.11
N SER A 24 -34.83 -12.39 14.18
CA SER A 24 -34.02 -12.83 15.33
C SER A 24 -33.00 -13.90 14.94
N SER A 25 -33.38 -14.87 14.11
CA SER A 25 -32.45 -15.88 13.60
C SER A 25 -31.37 -15.26 12.72
N TYR A 26 -31.76 -14.37 11.80
CA TYR A 26 -30.82 -13.64 10.96
C TYR A 26 -29.77 -12.87 11.78
N LEU A 27 -30.20 -12.12 12.79
CA LEU A 27 -29.27 -11.39 13.67
C LEU A 27 -28.29 -12.33 14.39
N LYS A 28 -28.78 -13.46 14.93
CA LYS A 28 -27.93 -14.45 15.58
C LYS A 28 -26.89 -15.04 14.62
N ASP A 29 -27.28 -15.30 13.38
CA ASP A 29 -26.38 -15.85 12.37
C ASP A 29 -25.33 -14.82 11.92
N VAL A 30 -25.71 -13.55 11.78
CA VAL A 30 -24.78 -12.45 11.50
C VAL A 30 -23.76 -12.30 12.64
N LEU A 31 -24.21 -12.30 13.90
CA LEU A 31 -23.33 -12.21 15.06
C LEU A 31 -22.37 -13.41 15.14
N ARG A 32 -22.89 -14.63 14.93
CA ARG A 32 -22.05 -15.83 14.91
C ARG A 32 -21.00 -15.78 13.79
N ARG A 33 -21.34 -15.25 12.62
CA ARG A 33 -20.39 -15.04 11.50
C ARG A 33 -19.31 -14.04 11.89
N GLN A 34 -19.69 -12.90 12.47
CA GLN A 34 -18.73 -11.88 12.92
C GLN A 34 -17.79 -12.42 13.99
N GLU A 35 -18.31 -13.14 14.98
CA GLU A 35 -17.46 -13.78 16.00
C GLU A 35 -16.56 -14.87 15.42
N SER A 36 -17.05 -15.64 14.44
CA SER A 36 -16.21 -16.63 13.75
C SER A 36 -15.03 -15.96 13.03
N GLN A 37 -15.25 -14.80 12.42
CA GLN A 37 -14.19 -14.01 11.79
C GLN A 37 -13.23 -13.46 12.84
N LYS A 38 -13.74 -12.89 13.95
CA LYS A 38 -12.89 -12.43 15.06
C LYS A 38 -12.02 -13.55 15.63
N ARG A 39 -12.58 -14.74 15.83
CA ARG A 39 -11.85 -15.95 16.27
C ARG A 39 -10.76 -16.40 15.30
N GLN A 40 -10.83 -16.03 14.01
CA GLN A 40 -9.73 -16.29 13.08
C GLN A 40 -8.57 -15.31 13.31
N PHE A 41 -8.88 -14.04 13.59
CA PHE A 41 -7.89 -13.03 13.96
C PHE A 41 -7.28 -13.30 15.35
N ASP A 42 -8.08 -13.72 16.33
CA ASP A 42 -7.59 -14.06 17.68
C ASP A 42 -6.68 -15.31 17.70
N LYS A 43 -6.63 -16.08 16.61
CA LYS A 43 -5.72 -17.23 16.43
C LYS A 43 -4.40 -16.86 15.75
N MET A 44 -4.30 -15.67 15.17
CA MET A 44 -3.04 -15.20 14.61
C MET A 44 -2.18 -14.74 15.78
N ALA A 45 -0.96 -15.27 15.88
CA ALA A 45 0.04 -14.69 16.78
C ALA A 45 0.20 -13.22 16.40
N TYR A 46 0.34 -12.34 17.39
CA TYR A 46 0.73 -10.96 17.10
C TYR A 46 2.11 -11.00 16.44
N GLU A 47 2.15 -10.72 15.15
CA GLU A 47 3.39 -10.51 14.39
C GLU A 47 3.65 -9.01 14.37
N GLU A 48 4.81 -8.58 14.86
CA GLU A 48 5.19 -7.17 14.74
C GLU A 48 5.39 -6.86 13.26
N ILE A 49 4.82 -5.75 12.77
CA ILE A 49 4.99 -5.35 11.37
C ILE A 49 6.48 -5.20 11.03
N GLY A 50 7.33 -4.79 11.98
CA GLY A 50 8.78 -4.76 11.84
C GLY A 50 9.42 -6.13 11.56
N ASP A 51 8.89 -7.20 12.17
CA ASP A 51 9.35 -8.58 12.04
C ASP A 51 8.98 -9.22 10.69
N VAL A 52 8.09 -8.62 9.91
CA VAL A 52 7.71 -9.11 8.56
C VAL A 52 8.00 -8.10 7.45
N ALA A 53 8.36 -6.86 7.80
CA ALA A 53 8.68 -5.80 6.83
C ALA A 53 9.83 -6.20 5.89
N HIS A 54 10.82 -6.94 6.38
CA HIS A 54 11.96 -7.42 5.59
C HIS A 54 11.59 -8.52 4.58
N ALA A 55 10.46 -9.21 4.78
CA ALA A 55 9.95 -10.23 3.86
C ALA A 55 9.14 -9.65 2.71
N ILE A 56 8.77 -8.36 2.79
CA ILE A 56 8.17 -7.62 1.68
C ILE A 56 9.34 -7.11 0.83
N PRO A 57 9.51 -7.58 -0.42
CA PRO A 57 10.51 -7.01 -1.31
C PRO A 57 10.08 -5.57 -1.61
N ALA A 58 10.66 -4.61 -0.89
CA ALA A 58 10.45 -3.21 -1.18
C ALA A 58 11.02 -2.99 -2.59
N GLY A 59 10.17 -2.69 -3.56
CA GLY A 59 10.60 -2.31 -4.92
C GLY A 59 11.28 -0.93 -4.95
N GLY A 60 11.86 -0.48 -3.83
CA GLY A 60 12.42 0.85 -3.61
C GLY A 60 13.58 0.80 -2.60
N LEU A 61 14.26 1.94 -2.45
CA LEU A 61 15.38 2.09 -1.53
C LEU A 61 14.92 2.01 -0.07
N TRP A 62 15.79 1.48 0.81
CA TRP A 62 15.62 1.62 2.25
C TRP A 62 15.69 3.10 2.66
N LEU A 63 15.19 3.44 3.85
CA LEU A 63 15.11 4.84 4.29
C LEU A 63 16.49 5.50 4.38
N ASP A 64 17.47 4.77 4.92
CA ASP A 64 18.87 5.17 5.01
C ASP A 64 19.50 5.35 3.61
N ASP A 65 19.31 4.37 2.72
CA ASP A 65 19.75 4.47 1.33
C ASP A 65 19.11 5.67 0.61
N TYR A 66 17.82 5.93 0.87
CA TYR A 66 17.09 7.07 0.31
C TYR A 66 17.65 8.41 0.81
N VAL A 67 17.97 8.51 2.10
CA VAL A 67 18.59 9.70 2.69
C VAL A 67 19.98 9.93 2.10
N ALA A 68 20.81 8.89 2.05
CA ALA A 68 22.14 8.95 1.44
C ALA A 68 22.05 9.38 -0.05
N TYR A 69 21.10 8.81 -0.80
CA TYR A 69 20.87 9.16 -2.19
C TYR A 69 20.50 10.64 -2.36
N ARG A 70 19.65 11.18 -1.48
CA ARG A 70 19.27 12.59 -1.48
C ARG A 70 20.46 13.52 -1.22
N GLU A 71 21.33 13.17 -0.29
CA GLU A 71 22.54 13.96 0.00
C GLU A 71 23.48 14.01 -1.21
N VAL A 72 23.68 12.87 -1.87
CA VAL A 72 24.51 12.82 -3.08
C VAL A 72 23.92 13.66 -4.22
N LEU A 73 22.59 13.68 -4.39
CA LEU A 73 21.95 14.56 -5.39
C LEU A 73 22.27 16.04 -5.16
N VAL A 74 22.25 16.48 -3.90
CA VAL A 74 22.56 17.88 -3.53
C VAL A 74 24.03 18.19 -3.84
N GLN A 75 24.95 17.31 -3.43
CA GLN A 75 26.38 17.48 -3.71
C GLN A 75 26.69 17.57 -5.20
N VAL A 76 26.03 16.73 -6.02
CA VAL A 76 26.18 16.77 -7.48
C VAL A 76 25.64 18.08 -8.04
N GLU A 77 24.48 18.56 -7.59
CA GLU A 77 23.94 19.84 -8.08
C GLU A 77 24.83 21.04 -7.75
N GLU A 78 25.50 21.03 -6.60
CA GLU A 78 26.42 22.09 -6.18
C GLU A 78 27.75 22.04 -6.92
N ALA A 79 28.23 20.84 -7.27
CA ALA A 79 29.50 20.65 -7.97
C ALA A 79 29.43 20.89 -9.50
N LEU A 80 28.22 20.96 -10.08
CA LEU A 80 28.02 21.12 -11.51
C LEU A 80 27.92 22.58 -11.95
N SER A 81 28.38 22.85 -13.18
CA SER A 81 28.13 24.14 -13.85
C SER A 81 26.64 24.35 -14.11
N GLU A 82 26.19 25.59 -14.30
CA GLU A 82 24.76 25.90 -14.54
C GLU A 82 24.20 25.13 -15.75
N ALA A 83 24.99 24.95 -16.81
CA ALA A 83 24.62 24.17 -17.99
C ALA A 83 24.51 22.67 -17.68
N ASP A 84 25.48 22.09 -16.97
CA ASP A 84 25.45 20.68 -16.57
C ASP A 84 24.33 20.41 -15.56
N ARG A 85 24.02 21.36 -14.66
CA ARG A 85 22.93 21.26 -13.68
C ARG A 85 21.57 21.16 -14.35
N LYS A 86 21.32 21.97 -15.40
CA LYS A 86 20.09 21.86 -16.21
C LYS A 86 19.97 20.48 -16.86
N GLN A 87 21.07 19.93 -17.37
CA GLN A 87 21.11 18.58 -17.92
C GLN A 87 20.91 17.50 -16.86
N PHE A 88 21.43 17.70 -15.65
CA PHE A 88 21.26 16.79 -14.52
C PHE A 88 19.81 16.76 -14.03
N GLN A 89 19.15 17.92 -13.93
CA GLN A 89 17.72 17.98 -13.59
C GLN A 89 16.85 17.31 -14.67
N ALA A 90 17.18 17.49 -15.95
CA ALA A 90 16.54 16.78 -17.05
C ALA A 90 16.76 15.26 -16.93
N LEU A 91 17.96 14.82 -16.53
CA LEU A 91 18.28 13.41 -16.30
C LEU A 91 17.44 12.79 -15.18
N VAL A 92 17.31 13.49 -14.04
CA VAL A 92 16.50 13.03 -12.89
C VAL A 92 15.01 12.91 -13.26
N ARG A 93 14.51 13.78 -14.15
CA ARG A 93 13.14 13.72 -14.69
C ARG A 93 12.94 12.67 -15.78
N GLY A 94 13.99 11.98 -16.21
CA GLY A 94 13.93 10.98 -17.29
C GLY A 94 13.85 11.58 -18.70
N GLU A 95 14.19 12.86 -18.87
CA GLU A 95 14.14 13.57 -20.14
C GLU A 95 15.36 13.24 -21.03
N ARG A 96 15.22 13.46 -22.34
CA ARG A 96 16.30 13.27 -23.33
C ARG A 96 17.03 14.57 -23.62
N PHE A 97 18.36 14.54 -23.62
CA PHE A 97 19.20 15.69 -23.96
C PHE A 97 20.52 15.24 -24.61
N LYS A 98 21.16 16.16 -25.36
CA LYS A 98 22.47 15.92 -25.98
C LYS A 98 23.56 15.92 -24.90
N GLY A 99 24.52 14.99 -24.99
CA GLY A 99 25.63 14.90 -24.04
C GLY A 99 25.36 14.03 -22.80
N ARG A 100 24.24 13.30 -22.73
CA ARG A 100 23.87 12.42 -21.60
C ARG A 100 25.00 11.50 -21.14
N GLN A 101 25.71 10.84 -22.05
CA GLN A 101 26.81 9.94 -21.68
C GLN A 101 28.00 10.68 -21.07
N ALA A 102 28.27 11.91 -21.51
CA ALA A 102 29.33 12.73 -20.94
C ALA A 102 28.95 13.18 -19.51
N LEU A 103 27.70 13.59 -19.30
CA LEU A 103 27.20 13.93 -17.96
C LEU A 103 27.24 12.71 -17.03
N LEU A 104 26.76 11.54 -17.47
CA LEU A 104 26.82 10.31 -16.69
C LEU A 104 28.25 9.96 -16.29
N ARG A 105 29.23 10.13 -17.18
CA ARG A 105 30.64 9.90 -16.85
C ARG A 105 31.15 10.85 -15.77
N LYS A 106 30.72 12.12 -15.77
CA LYS A 106 31.08 13.10 -14.74
C LYS A 106 30.43 12.79 -13.38
N VAL A 107 29.19 12.30 -13.40
CA VAL A 107 28.38 12.09 -12.18
C VAL A 107 28.62 10.70 -11.55
N ARG A 108 29.01 9.69 -12.33
CA ARG A 108 29.23 8.32 -11.87
C ARG A 108 30.09 8.18 -10.61
N PRO A 109 31.20 8.93 -10.42
CA PRO A 109 32.03 8.80 -9.21
C PRO A 109 31.27 9.09 -7.90
N TYR A 110 30.30 10.01 -7.94
CA TYR A 110 29.49 10.39 -6.77
C TYR A 110 28.57 9.26 -6.29
N PHE A 111 28.23 8.32 -7.16
CA PHE A 111 27.33 7.20 -6.86
C PHE A 111 28.05 5.87 -6.65
N SER A 112 29.39 5.86 -6.56
CA SER A 112 30.19 4.63 -6.39
C SER A 112 29.82 3.81 -5.16
N GLY A 113 29.29 4.45 -4.10
CA GLY A 113 28.80 3.77 -2.89
C GLY A 113 27.50 2.98 -3.08
N PHE A 114 26.76 3.19 -4.18
CA PHE A 114 25.50 2.50 -4.48
C PHE A 114 25.66 1.30 -5.43
N ASP A 115 26.84 1.09 -6.01
CA ASP A 115 27.12 0.00 -6.97
C ASP A 115 27.24 -1.39 -6.29
N GLN A 116 27.12 -1.48 -4.96
CA GLN A 116 27.31 -2.71 -4.16
C GLN A 116 26.03 -3.25 -3.50
N GLY A 117 24.86 -2.72 -3.85
CA GLY A 117 23.55 -3.18 -3.35
C GLY A 117 22.92 -4.30 -4.17
#